data_AF-A0A2N3ISY0-F1
#
_entry.id   AF-A0A2N3ISY0-F1
#
_cell.length_a   1.000
_cell.length_b   1.000
_cell.length_c   1.000
_cell.angle_alpha   90.00
_cell.angle_beta   90.00
_cell.angle_gamma   90.00
#
_symmetry.space_group_name_H-M   'P 1'
#
loop_
_entity.id
_entity.type
_entity.pdbx_description
1 polymer ?
#
loop_
_entity_poly.entity_id
_entity_poly.type
_entity_poly.pdbx_seq_one_letter_code
_entity_poly.pdbx_strand_id
1 'polypeptide(L)'
;MPCQCCSKQLNIGVLHKHDELGNEYKSCPRCSDTNGSEHVFHRHPEAFGQTPARKTPTNPQGDQSYCVDCRTLDPGAPSTVYLNGKPCSFFK
;
A
#
# COMPACT_ATOMS: atom_id res chain seq x y z
N MET A 1 8.62 7.36 -9.30
CA MET A 1 9.98 6.93 -8.93
C MET A 1 9.99 5.43 -8.58
N PRO A 2 11.06 4.66 -8.83
CA PRO A 2 11.16 3.25 -8.42
C PRO A 2 11.53 3.11 -6.94
N CYS A 3 11.02 2.06 -6.29
CA CYS A 3 11.39 1.70 -4.92
C CYS A 3 12.85 1.25 -4.87
N GLN A 4 13.65 1.83 -3.98
CA GLN A 4 15.07 1.46 -3.83
C GLN A 4 15.29 0.02 -3.35
N CYS A 5 14.28 -0.60 -2.72
CA CYS A 5 14.38 -1.94 -2.18
C CYS A 5 14.06 -3.04 -3.21
N CYS A 6 12.99 -2.89 -4.00
CA CYS A 6 12.51 -3.92 -4.93
C CYS A 6 12.51 -3.48 -6.41
N SER A 7 12.95 -2.25 -6.70
CA SER A 7 13.04 -1.65 -8.03
C SER A 7 11.71 -1.50 -8.80
N LYS A 8 10.57 -1.85 -8.19
CA LYS A 8 9.22 -1.64 -8.77
C LYS A 8 8.76 -0.20 -8.56
N GLN A 9 7.88 0.32 -9.42
CA GLN A 9 7.39 1.70 -9.33
C GLN A 9 6.57 1.95 -8.04
N LEU A 10 6.80 3.09 -7.37
CA LEU A 10 6.13 3.46 -6.11
C LEU A 10 4.63 3.73 -6.27
N ASN A 11 4.21 4.21 -7.44
CA ASN A 11 2.81 4.49 -7.78
C ASN A 11 1.99 3.23 -8.10
N ILE A 12 2.61 2.05 -8.15
CA ILE A 12 1.91 0.78 -8.33
C ILE A 12 1.79 0.12 -6.97
N GLY A 13 0.55 -0.21 -6.59
CA GLY A 13 0.29 -1.04 -5.42
C GLY A 13 0.86 -2.42 -5.66
N VAL A 14 1.89 -2.79 -4.90
CA VAL A 14 2.47 -4.13 -4.93
C VAL A 14 1.79 -4.93 -3.81
N LEU A 15 1.26 -6.10 -4.17
CA LEU A 15 0.50 -6.95 -3.26
C LEU A 15 1.41 -7.95 -2.53
N HIS A 16 1.14 -8.05 -1.22
CA HIS A 16 1.41 -9.18 -0.30
C HIS A 16 2.86 -9.40 0.08
N LYS A 17 3.33 -8.59 1.03
CA LYS A 17 4.41 -8.99 1.92
C LYS A 17 3.78 -9.62 3.17
N HIS A 18 4.37 -10.69 3.66
CA HIS A 18 3.99 -11.31 4.92
C HIS A 18 5.08 -11.02 5.95
N ASP A 19 4.70 -10.76 7.19
CA ASP A 19 5.67 -10.81 8.29
C ASP A 19 5.90 -12.26 8.76
N GLU A 20 6.84 -12.44 9.69
CA GLU A 20 7.17 -13.75 10.28
C GLU A 20 6.00 -14.38 11.05
N LEU A 21 4.99 -13.59 11.41
CA LEU A 21 3.77 -14.02 12.10
C LEU A 21 2.63 -14.36 11.10
N GLY A 22 2.86 -14.20 9.80
CA GLY A 22 1.88 -14.46 8.75
C GLY A 22 0.89 -13.31 8.51
N ASN A 23 1.10 -12.13 9.09
CA ASN A 23 0.24 -10.97 8.81
C ASN A 23 0.52 -10.46 7.39
N GLU A 24 -0.54 -10.24 6.62
CA GLU A 24 -0.43 -9.74 5.26
C GLU A 24 -0.35 -8.21 5.24
N TYR A 25 0.53 -7.70 4.36
CA TYR A 25 0.73 -6.28 4.15
C TYR A 25 0.64 -5.94 2.67
N LYS A 26 0.05 -4.77 2.40
CA LYS A 26 -0.12 -4.22 1.07
C LYS A 26 0.47 -2.81 1.02
N SER A 27 1.12 -2.46 -0.09
CA SER A 27 1.65 -1.10 -0.24
C SER A 27 0.57 -0.10 -0.61
N CYS A 28 0.56 1.05 0.04
CA CYS A 28 -0.28 2.17 -0.37
C CYS A 28 0.51 3.01 -1.39
N PRO A 29 0.01 3.19 -2.64
CA PRO A 29 0.72 3.94 -3.65
C PRO A 29 0.97 5.39 -3.24
N ARG A 30 0.02 6.04 -2.57
CA ARG A 30 0.14 7.43 -2.12
C ARG A 30 1.16 7.59 -0.99
N CYS A 31 1.15 6.69 0.00
CA CYS A 31 2.19 6.68 1.04
C CYS A 31 3.57 6.42 0.44
N SER A 32 3.66 5.48 -0.49
CA SER A 32 4.90 5.14 -1.20
C SER A 32 5.44 6.32 -2.01
N ASP A 33 4.56 7.02 -2.73
CA ASP A 33 4.91 8.20 -3.51
C ASP A 33 5.35 9.37 -2.61
N THR A 34 4.66 9.60 -1.48
CA THR A 34 5.02 10.63 -0.50
C THR A 34 6.35 10.32 0.18
N ASN A 35 6.62 9.05 0.48
CA ASN A 35 7.90 8.61 1.04
C ASN A 35 9.07 8.80 0.06
N GLY A 36 8.80 8.79 -1.25
CA GLY A 36 9.76 9.17 -2.28
C GLY A 36 11.02 8.30 -2.37
N SER A 37 11.04 7.13 -1.76
CA SER A 37 12.24 6.26 -1.68
C SER A 37 11.87 4.79 -1.71
N GLU A 38 10.99 4.38 -0.80
CA GLU A 38 10.55 3.00 -0.64
C GLU A 38 9.03 2.84 -0.63
N HIS A 39 8.54 1.65 -1.02
CA HIS A 39 7.13 1.32 -0.82
C HIS A 39 6.79 1.33 0.66
N VAL A 40 5.66 1.93 0.99
CA VAL A 40 5.12 1.97 2.34
C VAL A 40 3.97 0.98 2.43
N PHE A 41 4.15 -0.02 3.29
CA PHE A 41 3.23 -1.12 3.52
C PHE A 41 2.39 -0.89 4.76
N HIS A 42 1.09 -1.16 4.65
CA HIS A 42 0.15 -1.18 5.76
C HIS A 42 -0.53 -2.54 5.84
N ARG A 43 -1.08 -2.89 7.01
CA ARG A 43 -1.75 -4.18 7.21
C ARG A 43 -2.93 -4.34 6.27
N HIS A 44 -3.03 -5.54 5.71
CA HIS A 44 -4.14 -5.96 4.88
C HIS A 44 -4.96 -7.03 5.62
N PRO A 45 -6.30 -7.00 5.57
CA PRO A 45 -7.16 -6.00 4.91
C PRO A 45 -7.44 -4.74 5.74
N GLU A 46 -7.06 -4.71 7.03
CA GLU A 46 -7.50 -3.73 8.03
C GLU A 46 -7.31 -2.27 7.60
N ALA A 47 -6.15 -1.91 7.05
CA ALA A 47 -5.82 -0.52 6.72
C ALA A 47 -6.38 -0.04 5.37
N PHE A 48 -6.94 -0.94 4.55
CA PHE A 48 -7.43 -0.62 3.20
C PHE A 48 -8.94 -0.76 3.09
N GLY A 49 -9.48 -1.82 3.70
CA GLY A 49 -10.85 -2.24 3.52
C GLY A 49 -11.10 -2.86 2.14
N GLN A 50 -12.28 -3.48 2.05
CA GLN A 50 -12.77 -4.19 0.87
C GLN A 50 -14.13 -3.65 0.48
N THR A 51 -14.45 -3.69 -0.82
CA THR A 51 -15.78 -3.33 -1.31
C THR A 51 -16.19 -4.23 -2.48
N PRO A 52 -17.48 -4.64 -2.55
CA PRO A 52 -18.00 -5.40 -3.68
C PRO A 52 -17.76 -4.71 -5.04
N ALA A 53 -17.80 -3.38 -5.08
CA ALA A 53 -17.62 -2.60 -6.32
C ALA A 53 -16.20 -2.70 -6.91
N ARG A 54 -15.21 -3.17 -6.14
CA ARG A 54 -13.83 -3.37 -6.60
C ARG A 54 -13.52 -4.83 -6.89
N LYS A 55 -14.49 -5.74 -6.74
CA LYS A 55 -14.31 -7.16 -7.05
C LYS A 55 -14.17 -7.36 -8.55
N THR A 56 -13.04 -7.92 -8.96
CA THR A 56 -12.76 -8.33 -10.34
C THR A 56 -12.08 -9.71 -10.30
N PRO A 57 -11.96 -10.43 -11.44
CA PRO A 57 -11.22 -11.69 -11.46
C PRO A 57 -9.78 -11.58 -10.94
N THR A 58 -9.16 -10.40 -11.09
CA THR A 58 -7.79 -10.10 -10.62
C THR A 58 -7.74 -9.43 -9.23
N ASN A 59 -8.90 -9.09 -8.66
CA ASN A 59 -9.06 -8.55 -7.31
C ASN A 59 -10.32 -9.19 -6.67
N PRO A 60 -10.28 -10.50 -6.37
CA PRO A 60 -11.49 -11.24 -5.99
C PRO A 60 -12.09 -10.78 -4.65
N GLN A 61 -11.25 -10.23 -3.76
CA GLN A 61 -11.68 -9.72 -2.46
C GLN A 61 -12.22 -8.29 -2.54
N GLY A 62 -11.92 -7.56 -3.61
CA GLY A 62 -12.39 -6.20 -3.81
C GLY A 62 -11.61 -5.17 -2.99
N ASP A 63 -10.30 -5.38 -2.89
CA ASP A 63 -9.42 -4.54 -2.08
C ASP A 63 -9.33 -3.13 -2.63
N GLN A 64 -9.28 -2.15 -1.72
CA GLN A 64 -8.98 -0.78 -2.09
C GLN A 64 -7.51 -0.63 -2.49
N SER A 65 -7.22 0.31 -3.39
CA SER A 65 -5.85 0.59 -3.83
C SER A 65 -5.08 1.43 -2.81
N TYR A 66 -5.75 2.36 -2.15
CA TYR A 66 -5.17 3.23 -1.13
C TYR A 66 -5.60 2.79 0.26
N CYS A 67 -4.78 3.06 1.29
CA CYS A 67 -5.23 2.92 2.67
C CYS A 67 -6.38 3.88 2.95
N VAL A 68 -7.15 3.61 4.00
CA VAL A 68 -8.34 4.39 4.39
C VAL A 68 -7.99 5.87 4.52
N ASP A 69 -6.89 6.19 5.20
CA ASP A 69 -6.44 7.57 5.41
C ASP A 69 -6.09 8.29 4.10
N CYS A 70 -5.45 7.59 3.16
CA CYS A 70 -5.08 8.18 1.87
C CYS A 70 -6.23 8.26 0.88
N ARG A 71 -7.27 7.44 1.05
CA ARG A 71 -8.44 7.40 0.16
C ARG A 71 -9.36 8.60 0.37
N THR A 72 -9.36 9.19 1.57
CA THR A 72 -10.15 10.38 1.90
C THR A 72 -9.46 11.69 1.51
N LEU A 73 -8.20 11.65 1.08
CA LEU A 73 -7.43 12.82 0.69
C LEU A 73 -7.73 13.26 -0.75
N ASP A 74 -7.72 14.58 -0.96
CA ASP A 74 -7.89 15.18 -2.28
C ASP A 74 -6.89 14.64 -3.30
N PRO A 75 -7.25 14.56 -4.59
CA PRO A 75 -6.33 14.14 -5.64
C PRO A 75 -5.03 14.96 -5.63
N GLY A 76 -3.89 14.28 -5.61
CA GLY A 76 -2.57 14.93 -5.58
C GLY A 76 -2.08 15.38 -4.21
N ALA A 77 -2.92 15.34 -3.16
CA ALA A 77 -2.47 15.64 -1.81
C ALA A 77 -1.48 14.56 -1.30
N PRO A 78 -0.36 14.94 -0.65
CA PRO A 78 0.58 13.99 -0.06
C PRO A 78 -0.06 13.22 1.09
N SER A 79 0.42 12.01 1.34
CA SER A 79 0.00 11.20 2.49
C SER A 79 0.47 11.84 3.80
N THR A 80 -0.41 11.92 4.78
CA THR A 80 -0.08 12.32 6.15
C THR A 80 0.32 11.14 7.04
N VAL A 81 0.16 9.90 6.55
CA VAL A 81 0.37 8.66 7.32
C VAL A 81 1.48 7.78 6.75
N TYR A 82 2.29 8.30 5.82
CA TYR A 82 3.36 7.51 5.18
C TYR A 82 4.42 7.00 6.16
N LEU A 83 4.63 7.69 7.28
CA LEU A 83 5.53 7.26 8.36
C LEU A 83 4.95 6.16 9.25
N ASN A 84 3.64 5.91 9.20
CA ASN A 84 2.98 4.90 10.04
C ASN A 84 3.06 3.49 9.43
N GLY A 85 3.50 3.38 8.17
CA GLY A 85 3.66 2.10 7.49
C GLY A 85 5.07 1.52 7.65
N LYS A 86 5.23 0.28 7.18
CA LYS A 86 6.53 -0.40 7.12
C LYS A 86 7.18 -0.12 5.76
N PRO A 87 8.45 0.33 5.72
CA PRO A 87 9.15 0.48 4.45
C PRO A 87 9.41 -0.89 3.83
N CYS A 88 9.60 -0.94 2.51
CA CYS A 88 9.83 -2.18 1.77
C CYS A 88 11.02 -2.99 2.31
N SER A 89 12.08 -2.29 2.74
CA SER A 89 13.26 -2.85 3.41
C SER A 89 12.95 -3.63 4.70
N PHE A 90 11.81 -3.42 5.34
CA PHE A 90 11.40 -4.16 6.54
C PHE A 90 11.10 -5.65 6.27
N PHE A 91 10.76 -6.00 5.03
CA PHE A 91 10.38 -7.37 4.64
C PHE A 91 11.44 -8.03 3.74
N LYS A 92 12.71 -7.69 3.96
CA LYS A 92 13.87 -8.30 3.31
C LYS A 92 14.53 -9.30 4.25
#